data_AF-A0A423XSK5-F1
#
_entry.id   AF-A0A423XSK5-F1
#
_cell.length_a   1.000
_cell.length_b   1.000
_cell.length_c   1.000
_cell.angle_alpha   90.00
_cell.angle_beta   90.00
_cell.angle_gamma   90.00
#
_symmetry.space_group_name_H-M   'P 1'
#
loop_
_entity.id
_entity.type
_entity.pdbx_description
1 polymer ?
#
loop_
_entity_poly.entity_id
_entity_poly.type
_entity_poly.pdbx_seq_one_letter_code
_entity_poly.pdbx_strand_id
1 'polypeptide(L)' 'MEWFEAADLIVKGMEGAINNKTVTYDFERLMEGAKLLKCSEFGDAIIANM' A
#
# COMPACT_ATOMS: atom_id res chain seq x y z
N MET A 1 2.37 -5.61 -23.58
CA MET A 1 1.28 -6.14 -22.74
C MET A 1 0.36 -4.97 -22.45
N GLU A 2 -0.92 -5.08 -22.79
CA GLU A 2 -1.95 -4.03 -22.64
C GLU A 2 -2.80 -4.30 -21.38
N TRP A 3 -2.14 -4.55 -20.25
CA TRP A 3 -2.80 -4.94 -18.98
C TRP A 3 -3.10 -3.71 -18.11
N PHE A 4 -3.81 -2.73 -18.67
CA PHE A 4 -4.03 -1.45 -18.01
C PHE A 4 -4.93 -1.58 -16.79
N GLU A 5 -5.98 -2.38 -16.86
CA GLU A 5 -6.94 -2.55 -15.76
C GLU A 5 -6.27 -3.19 -14.53
N ALA A 6 -5.36 -4.14 -14.76
CA ALA A 6 -4.59 -4.76 -13.67
C ALA A 6 -3.59 -3.78 -13.05
N ALA A 7 -2.95 -2.93 -13.86
CA ALA A 7 -2.06 -1.89 -13.36
C ALA A 7 -2.82 -0.86 -12.52
N ASP A 8 -4.00 -0.44 -12.97
CA ASP A 8 -4.85 0.52 -12.25
C ASP A 8 -5.25 -0.01 -10.86
N LEU A 9 -5.57 -1.30 -10.74
CA LEU A 9 -5.86 -1.92 -9.44
C LEU A 9 -4.66 -1.89 -8.49
N ILE A 10 -3.45 -2.14 -9.00
CA ILE A 10 -2.23 -2.09 -8.17
C ILE A 10 -1.98 -0.65 -7.68
N VAL A 11 -2.14 0.34 -8.56
CA VAL A 11 -1.98 1.76 -8.20
C VAL A 11 -3.00 2.14 -7.13
N LYS A 12 -4.27 1.80 -7.33
CA LYS A 12 -5.34 2.05 -6.36
C LYS A 12 -5.07 1.39 -5.00
N GLY A 13 -4.65 0.12 -5.00
CA GLY A 13 -4.30 -0.59 -3.77
C GLY A 13 -3.15 0.06 -3.00
N MET A 14 -2.12 0.50 -3.72
CA MET A 14 -0.97 1.20 -3.14
C MET A 14 -1.36 2.56 -2.56
N GLU A 15 -2.13 3.35 -3.30
CA GLU A 15 -2.66 4.65 -2.83
C GLU A 15 -3.51 4.48 -1.56
N GLY A 16 -4.40 3.48 -1.52
CA GLY A 16 -5.23 3.19 -0.37
C GLY A 16 -4.42 2.79 0.87
N ALA A 17 -3.44 1.89 0.72
CA ALA A 17 -2.58 1.46 1.83
C ALA A 17 -1.76 2.63 2.43
N ILE A 18 -1.22 3.50 1.57
CA ILE A 18 -0.45 4.68 2.01
C ILE A 18 -1.36 5.72 2.67
N ASN A 19 -2.54 6.01 2.10
CA ASN A 19 -3.50 6.97 2.67
C ASN A 19 -4.03 6.53 4.05
N ASN A 20 -4.22 5.21 4.24
CA ASN A 20 -4.58 4.63 5.53
C ASN A 20 -3.42 4.62 6.54
N LYS A 21 -2.24 5.12 6.15
CA LYS A 21 -1.00 5.11 6.93
C LYS A 21 -0.59 3.72 7.42
N THR A 22 -0.96 2.67 6.70
CA THR A 22 -0.56 1.29 6.99
C THR A 22 0.58 0.90 6.05
N VAL A 23 1.82 1.10 6.50
CA VAL A 23 2.99 1.16 5.61
C VAL A 23 4.21 0.47 6.23
N THR A 24 5.23 0.21 5.41
CA THR A 24 6.53 -0.29 5.86
C THR A 24 7.39 0.81 6.51
N TYR A 25 8.47 0.38 7.17
CA TYR A 25 9.34 1.23 8.01
C TYR A 25 9.89 2.49 7.32
N ASP A 26 10.16 2.39 6.03
CA ASP A 26 10.66 3.48 5.20
C ASP A 26 9.69 4.67 5.12
N PHE A 27 8.38 4.41 5.09
CA PHE A 27 7.34 5.44 5.15
C PHE A 27 6.97 5.80 6.59
N GLU A 28 6.83 4.80 7.45
CA GLU A 28 6.36 5.01 8.83
C GLU A 28 7.22 6.03 9.60
N ARG A 29 8.55 5.94 9.46
CA ARG A 29 9.48 6.90 10.09
C ARG A 29 9.33 8.35 9.61
N LEU A 30 8.60 8.59 8.52
CA LEU A 30 8.32 9.90 7.93
C LEU A 30 6.85 10.33 8.13
N MET A 31 6.01 9.48 8.73
CA MET A 31 4.56 9.69 8.85
C MET A 31 4.12 9.59 10.31
N GLU A 32 3.61 10.69 10.87
CA GLU A 32 3.05 10.68 12.21
C GLU A 32 1.77 9.81 12.28
N GLY A 33 1.74 8.90 13.26
CA GLY A 33 0.61 8.00 13.52
C GLY A 33 0.45 6.88 12.48
N ALA A 34 1.49 6.56 11.71
CA ALA A 34 1.46 5.43 10.81
C ALA A 34 1.58 4.09 11.56
N LYS A 35 0.88 3.08 11.05
CA LYS A 35 0.98 1.70 11.51
C LYS A 35 2.09 1.00 10.71
N LEU A 36 3.16 0.62 11.41
CA LEU A 36 4.25 -0.15 10.86
C LEU A 36 3.81 -1.58 10.50
N LEU A 37 4.08 -2.00 9.26
CA LEU A 37 3.84 -3.35 8.73
C LEU A 37 5.14 -4.01 8.23
N LYS A 38 5.14 -5.35 8.21
CA LYS A 38 6.14 -6.14 7.47
C LYS A 38 5.83 -6.14 5.97
N CYS A 39 6.81 -6.53 5.15
CA CYS A 39 6.68 -6.57 3.69
C CYS A 39 5.46 -7.36 3.20
N SER A 40 5.24 -8.57 3.75
CA SER A 40 4.08 -9.40 3.38
C SER A 40 2.75 -8.77 3.80
N GLU A 41 2.69 -8.19 5.00
CA GLU A 41 1.48 -7.55 5.53
C GLU A 41 1.14 -6.27 4.75
N PHE A 42 2.14 -5.57 4.23
CA PHE A 42 1.92 -4.44 3.33
C PHE A 42 1.36 -4.91 1.98
N GLY A 43 1.82 -6.05 1.46
CA GLY A 43 1.20 -6.72 0.31
C GLY A 43 -0.28 -7.02 0.54
N ASP A 44 -0.62 -7.59 1.70
CA ASP A 44 -2.01 -7.85 2.10
C ASP A 44 -2.82 -6.53 2.20
N ALA A 45 -2.21 -5.46 2.71
CA ALA A 45 -2.84 -4.15 2.79
C ALA A 45 -3.11 -3.55 1.40
N ILE A 46 -2.20 -3.71 0.44
CA ILE A 46 -2.41 -3.29 -0.95
C ILE A 46 -3.59 -4.08 -1.54
N ILE A 47 -3.60 -5.41 -1.41
CA ILE A 47 -4.67 -6.27 -1.92
C ILE A 47 -6.04 -5.87 -1.34
N ALA A 48 -6.09 -5.57 -0.04
CA ALA A 48 -7.33 -5.13 0.63
C ALA A 48 -7.86 -3.78 0.14
N ASN A 49 -7.04 -2.95 -0.53
CA ASN A 49 -7.40 -1.64 -1.06
C ASN A 49 -7.52 -1.61 -2.60
N MET A 50 -7.21 -2.71 -3.31
CA MET A 50 -7.44 -2.84 -4.77
C MET A 50 -8.93 -2.68 -5.10
#